data_AF-A0A7K0UVP8-F1
#
_entry.id   AF-A0A7K0UVP8-F1
#
_cell.length_a   1.000
_cell.length_b   1.000
_cell.length_c   1.000
_cell.angle_alpha   90.00
_cell.angle_beta   90.00
_cell.angle_gamma   90.00
#
_symmetry.space_group_name_H-M   'P 1'
#
loop_
_entity.id
_entity.type
_entity.pdbx_description
1 polymer ?
#
loop_
_entity_poly.entity_id
_entity_poly.type
_entity_poly.pdbx_seq_one_letter_code
_entity_poly.pdbx_strand_id
1 'polypeptide(L)'
;MTTLDQHVGTRPIPNPKNSLITKLNAGTGLIVGIIFAIATYKGLSNVVDGTVYHFQNQILLATMFMWSIGFLAGIGAFIGPIRWLIGKDLTAEEQLYMAGDGQGIKRYFKYCT
;
A
#
# COMPACT_ATOMS: atom_id res chain seq x y z
N MET A 1 4.63 -28.95 -39.32
CA MET A 1 5.59 -28.90 -38.20
C MET A 1 5.80 -27.42 -37.88
N THR A 2 5.08 -26.90 -36.90
CA THR A 2 5.20 -25.51 -36.47
C THR A 2 6.39 -25.41 -35.52
N THR A 3 7.41 -24.66 -35.91
CA THR A 3 8.58 -24.38 -35.08
C THR A 3 8.12 -23.59 -33.85
N LEU A 4 8.11 -24.23 -32.68
CA LEU A 4 8.07 -23.55 -31.40
C LEU A 4 9.39 -22.79 -31.28
N ASP A 5 9.34 -21.47 -31.51
CA ASP A 5 10.42 -20.57 -31.15
C ASP A 5 10.59 -20.62 -29.64
N GLN A 6 11.50 -21.48 -29.19
CA GLN A 6 11.96 -21.57 -27.82
C GLN A 6 12.97 -20.45 -27.56
N HIS A 7 12.54 -19.20 -27.81
CA HIS A 7 13.21 -18.06 -27.23
C HIS A 7 12.91 -18.09 -25.74
N VAL A 8 13.76 -18.82 -24.99
CA VAL A 8 14.01 -18.52 -23.59
C VAL A 8 14.73 -17.17 -23.58
N GLY A 9 14.01 -16.11 -23.94
CA GLY A 9 14.44 -14.76 -23.64
C GLY A 9 14.69 -14.78 -22.14
N THR A 10 15.92 -14.48 -21.75
CA THR A 10 16.26 -14.19 -20.37
C THR A 10 15.33 -13.06 -19.96
N ARG A 11 14.18 -13.43 -19.41
CA ARG A 11 13.13 -12.49 -19.03
C ARG A 11 13.85 -11.50 -18.12
N PRO A 12 13.88 -10.20 -18.46
CA PRO A 12 14.51 -9.24 -17.58
C PRO A 12 13.88 -9.45 -16.22
N ILE A 13 14.65 -9.87 -15.23
CA ILE A 13 14.15 -10.03 -13.86
C ILE A 13 13.57 -8.66 -13.55
N PRO A 14 12.24 -8.53 -13.35
CA PRO A 14 11.63 -7.24 -13.17
C PRO A 14 12.26 -6.65 -11.92
N ASN A 15 13.16 -5.70 -12.11
CA ASN A 15 13.81 -5.00 -11.04
C ASN A 15 13.43 -3.53 -11.13
N PRO A 16 12.15 -3.19 -10.90
CA PRO A 16 11.74 -1.81 -10.77
C PRO A 16 12.27 -1.28 -9.44
N LYS A 17 13.60 -1.13 -9.31
CA LYS A 17 14.32 -0.62 -8.13
C LYS A 17 13.75 0.72 -7.64
N ASN A 18 13.09 1.46 -8.55
CA ASN A 18 12.57 2.79 -8.33
C ASN A 18 11.04 2.85 -8.14
N SER A 19 10.29 1.76 -8.28
CA SER A 19 8.82 1.83 -8.17
C SER A 19 8.36 1.69 -6.71
N LEU A 20 7.52 2.62 -6.26
CA LEU A 20 6.88 2.60 -4.94
C LEU A 20 6.12 1.29 -4.67
N ILE A 21 5.55 0.67 -5.72
CA ILE A 21 4.85 -0.62 -5.66
C ILE A 21 5.77 -1.74 -5.14
N THR A 22 7.08 -1.61 -5.32
CA THR A 22 8.02 -2.60 -4.78
C THR A 22 8.18 -2.55 -3.28
N LYS A 23 7.99 -1.38 -2.68
CA LYS A 23 8.28 -1.11 -1.27
C LYS A 23 7.06 -1.30 -0.38
N LEU A 24 5.85 -1.11 -0.91
CA LEU A 24 4.61 -1.25 -0.14
C LEU A 24 4.18 -2.71 0.03
N ASN A 25 3.66 -3.00 1.22
CA ASN A 25 3.18 -4.31 1.68
C ASN A 25 2.28 -4.16 2.94
N ALA A 26 1.73 -5.25 3.44
CA ALA A 26 0.90 -5.30 4.65
C ALA A 26 1.64 -4.74 5.89
N GLY A 27 2.94 -4.97 6.01
CA GLY A 27 3.77 -4.45 7.09
C GLY A 27 3.93 -2.93 7.03
N THR A 28 4.15 -2.36 5.85
CA THR A 28 4.17 -0.90 5.69
C THR A 28 2.79 -0.29 5.95
N GLY A 29 1.72 -0.97 5.53
CA GLY A 29 0.34 -0.65 5.92
C GLY A 29 0.17 -0.55 7.42
N LEU A 30 0.59 -1.58 8.15
CA LEU A 30 0.48 -1.63 9.61
C LEU A 30 1.26 -0.50 10.30
N ILE A 31 2.50 -0.25 9.88
CA ILE A 31 3.33 0.82 10.45
C ILE A 31 2.69 2.19 10.20
N VAL A 32 2.29 2.49 8.96
CA VAL A 32 1.69 3.78 8.61
C VAL A 32 0.34 3.97 9.31
N GLY A 33 -0.49 2.92 9.38
CA GLY A 33 -1.75 2.93 10.12
C GLY A 33 -1.56 3.24 11.60
N ILE A 34 -0.58 2.62 12.26
CA ILE A 34 -0.27 2.90 13.68
C ILE A 34 0.19 4.35 13.86
N ILE A 35 1.05 4.87 12.98
CA ILE A 35 1.52 6.26 13.05
C ILE A 35 0.33 7.22 12.96
N PHE A 36 -0.58 6.99 12.00
CA PHE A 36 -1.78 7.82 11.83
C PHE A 36 -2.72 7.74 13.04
N ALA A 37 -2.90 6.54 13.61
CA ALA A 37 -3.71 6.35 14.81
C ALA A 37 -3.15 7.14 16.00
N ILE A 38 -1.85 6.97 16.29
CA ILE A 38 -1.20 7.65 17.41
C ILE A 38 -1.22 9.16 17.23
N ALA A 39 -0.93 9.65 16.02
CA ALA A 39 -0.94 11.08 15.71
C ALA A 39 -2.34 11.67 15.91
N THR A 40 -3.39 10.97 15.47
CA THR A 40 -4.78 11.42 15.60
C THR A 40 -5.24 11.43 17.05
N TYR A 41 -4.99 10.34 17.78
CA TYR A 41 -5.35 10.23 19.19
C TYR A 41 -4.65 11.33 20.00
N LYS A 42 -3.32 11.46 19.87
CA LYS A 42 -2.57 12.51 20.58
C LYS A 42 -3.01 13.90 20.16
N GLY A 43 -3.24 14.14 18.86
CA GLY A 43 -3.69 15.43 18.36
C GLY A 43 -5.02 15.85 18.95
N LEU A 44 -6.02 14.97 18.90
CA LEU A 44 -7.36 15.28 19.40
C LEU A 44 -7.44 15.31 20.93
N SER A 45 -6.77 14.40 21.63
CA SER A 45 -6.75 14.39 23.10
C SER A 45 -6.08 15.62 23.73
N ASN A 46 -5.25 16.35 22.98
CA ASN A 46 -4.68 17.63 23.44
C ASN A 46 -5.62 18.82 23.27
N VAL A 47 -6.69 18.69 22.48
CA VAL A 47 -7.59 19.79 22.11
C VAL A 47 -8.99 19.59 22.67
N VAL A 48 -9.39 18.34 22.90
CA VAL A 48 -10.73 17.96 23.35
C VAL A 48 -10.64 17.30 24.72
N ASP A 49 -11.56 17.67 25.62
CA ASP A 49 -11.66 17.07 26.95
C ASP A 49 -12.09 15.60 26.87
N GLY A 50 -11.12 14.70 26.99
CA GLY A 50 -11.34 13.26 26.97
C GLY A 50 -12.05 12.69 28.20
N THR A 51 -12.34 13.51 29.23
CA THR A 51 -13.14 13.07 30.40
C THR A 51 -14.63 13.06 30.10
N VAL A 52 -15.06 13.80 29.08
CA VAL A 52 -16.45 13.80 28.61
C VAL A 52 -16.67 12.62 27.68
N TYR A 53 -17.57 11.72 28.07
CA TYR A 53 -17.81 10.45 27.36
C TYR A 53 -18.09 10.61 25.85
N HIS A 54 -18.89 11.61 25.46
CA HIS A 54 -19.19 11.84 24.04
C HIS A 54 -17.94 12.21 23.24
N PHE A 55 -17.06 13.04 23.80
CA PHE A 55 -15.82 13.45 23.15
C PHE A 55 -14.80 12.32 23.11
N GLN A 56 -14.71 11.51 24.16
CA GLN A 56 -13.88 10.30 24.14
C GLN A 56 -14.26 9.35 23.01
N ASN A 57 -15.57 9.13 22.78
CA ASN A 57 -16.06 8.31 21.68
C ASN A 57 -15.73 8.92 20.30
N GLN A 58 -15.82 10.24 20.15
CA GLN A 58 -15.42 10.92 18.92
C GLN A 58 -13.93 10.74 18.62
N ILE A 59 -13.05 10.87 19.63
CA ILE A 59 -11.60 10.67 19.50
C ILE A 59 -11.31 9.22 19.07
N LEU A 60 -11.99 8.24 19.69
CA LEU A 60 -11.83 6.82 19.34
C LEU A 60 -12.23 6.57 17.88
N LEU A 61 -13.41 7.04 17.46
CA LEU A 61 -13.88 6.88 16.09
C LEU A 61 -12.93 7.52 15.08
N ALA A 62 -12.51 8.77 15.32
CA ALA A 62 -11.56 9.46 14.47
C ALA A 62 -10.23 8.69 14.36
N THR A 63 -9.74 8.15 15.47
CA THR A 63 -8.52 7.33 15.50
C THR A 63 -8.66 6.05 14.67
N MET A 64 -9.81 5.36 14.77
CA MET A 64 -10.09 4.16 13.96
C MET A 64 -10.17 4.48 12.47
N PHE A 65 -10.84 5.58 12.08
CA PHE A 65 -10.88 6.04 10.69
C PHE A 65 -9.49 6.38 10.16
N MET A 66 -8.70 7.12 10.93
CA MET A 66 -7.35 7.51 10.51
C MET A 66 -6.39 6.33 10.45
N TRP A 67 -6.54 5.35 11.34
CA TRP A 67 -5.83 4.07 11.23
C TRP A 67 -6.15 3.37 9.91
N SER A 68 -7.42 3.25 9.53
CA SER A 68 -7.82 2.62 8.27
C SER A 68 -7.28 3.36 7.05
N ILE A 69 -7.35 4.71 7.04
CA ILE A 69 -6.79 5.53 5.96
C ILE A 69 -5.27 5.36 5.86
N GLY A 70 -4.57 5.41 7.00
CA GLY A 70 -3.12 5.20 7.06
C GLY A 70 -2.71 3.80 6.59
N PHE A 71 -3.49 2.78 6.96
CA PHE A 71 -3.27 1.41 6.49
C PHE A 71 -3.43 1.29 4.97
N LEU A 72 -4.53 1.82 4.42
CA LEU A 72 -4.79 1.82 2.97
C LEU A 72 -3.70 2.56 2.20
N ALA A 73 -3.24 3.70 2.71
CA ALA A 73 -2.12 4.43 2.14
C ALA A 73 -0.82 3.62 2.22
N GLY A 74 -0.54 2.99 3.36
CA GLY A 74 0.69 2.23 3.58
C GLY A 74 0.77 0.90 2.81
N ILE A 75 -0.36 0.30 2.43
CA ILE A 75 -0.37 -0.86 1.50
C ILE A 75 -0.31 -0.44 0.03
N GLY A 76 -0.57 0.83 -0.28
CA GLY A 76 -0.53 1.35 -1.65
C GLY A 76 -1.88 1.40 -2.37
N ALA A 77 -3.00 1.29 -1.67
CA ALA A 77 -4.34 1.25 -2.28
C ALA A 77 -4.66 2.49 -3.15
N PHE A 78 -4.02 3.63 -2.87
CA PHE A 78 -4.21 4.85 -3.65
C PHE A 78 -3.28 5.00 -4.86
N ILE A 79 -2.29 4.11 -5.04
CA ILE A 79 -1.34 4.20 -6.16
C ILE A 79 -2.08 4.05 -7.51
N GLY A 80 -2.97 3.06 -7.63
CA GLY A 80 -3.77 2.83 -8.84
C GLY A 80 -4.60 4.06 -9.23
N PRO A 81 -5.49 4.56 -8.35
CA PRO A 81 -6.28 5.76 -8.61
C PRO A 81 -5.45 7.01 -8.95
N ILE A 82 -4.34 7.25 -8.23
CA ILE A 82 -3.46 8.40 -8.50
C ILE A 82 -2.80 8.30 -9.87
N ARG A 83 -2.32 7.09 -10.25
CA ARG A 83 -1.71 6.87 -11.56
C ARG A 83 -2.72 7.03 -12.69
N TRP A 84 -3.93 6.54 -12.51
CA TRP A 84 -5.03 6.75 -13.45
C TRP A 84 -5.33 8.24 -13.65
N LEU A 85 -5.39 9.03 -12.57
CA LEU A 85 -5.60 10.49 -12.64
C LEU A 85 -4.49 11.21 -13.41
N ILE A 86 -3.25 10.73 -13.34
CA ILE A 86 -2.08 11.29 -14.04
C ILE A 86 -1.99 10.77 -15.49
N GLY A 87 -2.84 9.81 -15.88
CA GLY A 87 -2.81 9.18 -17.21
C GLY A 87 -1.59 8.28 -17.42
N LYS A 88 -0.99 7.75 -16.35
CA LYS A 88 0.23 6.94 -16.42
C LYS A 88 -0.09 5.46 -16.20
N ASP A 89 0.04 4.68 -17.25
CA ASP A 89 -0.10 3.22 -17.18
C ASP A 89 1.10 2.52 -16.52
N LEU A 90 0.89 1.25 -16.16
CA LEU A 90 1.92 0.34 -15.66
C LEU A 90 2.89 -0.03 -16.79
N THR A 91 4.19 0.04 -16.52
CA THR A 91 5.18 -0.51 -17.46
C THR A 91 5.12 -2.04 -17.46
N ALA A 92 5.56 -2.69 -18.54
CA ALA A 92 5.53 -4.17 -18.64
C ALA A 92 6.26 -4.87 -17.47
N GLU A 93 7.34 -4.25 -16.97
CA GLU A 93 8.07 -4.74 -15.79
C GLU A 93 7.26 -4.62 -14.49
N GLU A 94 6.54 -3.50 -14.32
CA GLU A 94 5.65 -3.32 -13.17
C GLU A 94 4.47 -4.30 -13.22
N GLN A 95 3.93 -4.60 -14.41
CA GLN A 95 2.88 -5.60 -14.59
C GLN A 95 3.36 -7.01 -14.20
N LEU A 96 4.56 -7.42 -14.65
CA LEU A 96 5.16 -8.71 -14.26
C LEU A 96 5.45 -8.78 -12.76
N TYR A 97 5.90 -7.67 -12.17
CA TYR A 97 6.10 -7.57 -10.72
C TYR A 97 4.78 -7.70 -9.94
N MET A 98 3.69 -7.09 -10.40
CA MET A 98 2.36 -7.23 -9.79
C MET A 98 1.77 -8.64 -9.98
N ALA A 99 2.12 -9.33 -11.07
CA ALA A 99 1.79 -10.74 -11.27
C ALA A 99 2.55 -11.68 -10.30
N GLY A 100 3.48 -11.15 -9.52
CA GLY A 100 4.23 -11.90 -8.50
C GLY A 100 5.48 -12.58 -9.01
N ASP A 101 5.97 -12.22 -10.21
CA ASP A 101 7.19 -12.78 -10.77
C ASP A 101 8.41 -12.40 -9.90
N GLY A 102 9.23 -13.39 -9.55
CA GLY A 102 10.43 -13.21 -8.72
C GLY A 102 10.19 -12.82 -7.24
N GLN A 103 8.96 -12.77 -6.73
CA GLN A 103 8.67 -12.26 -5.38
C GLN A 103 8.71 -13.32 -4.24
N GLY A 104 8.65 -14.61 -4.55
CA GLY A 104 8.65 -15.68 -3.53
C GLY A 104 7.57 -15.48 -2.45
N ILE A 105 7.92 -15.69 -1.18
CA ILE A 105 7.01 -15.55 -0.03
C ILE A 105 6.49 -14.11 0.14
N LYS A 106 7.26 -13.10 -0.30
CA LYS A 106 6.88 -11.68 -0.15
C LYS A 106 5.60 -11.34 -0.93
N ARG A 107 5.22 -12.16 -1.92
CA ARG A 107 3.95 -12.05 -2.63
C ARG A 107 2.74 -12.07 -1.69
N TYR A 108 2.75 -12.88 -0.63
CA TYR A 108 1.61 -13.01 0.29
C TYR A 108 1.39 -11.78 1.18
N PHE A 109 2.44 -10.98 1.38
CA PHE A 109 2.37 -9.74 2.15
C PHE A 109 2.12 -8.53 1.26
N LYS A 110 2.03 -8.71 -0.07
CA LYS A 110 1.70 -7.65 -1.00
C LYS A 110 0.23 -7.72 -1.35
N TYR A 111 -0.41 -6.56 -1.31
CA TYR A 111 -1.73 -6.40 -1.89
C TYR A 111 -1.57 -6.13 -3.38
N CYS A 112 -2.34 -6.84 -4.21
CA CYS A 112 -2.50 -6.50 -5.61
C CYS A 112 -3.36 -5.24 -5.69
N THR A 113 -2.74 -4.06 -5.66
CA THR A 113 -3.42 -2.75 -5.78
C THR A 113 -2.92 -1.99 -6.99
#